data_AF-A0A0D0RZ27-F1
#
_entry.id   AF-A0A0D0RZ27-F1
#
_cell.length_a   1.000
_cell.length_b   1.000
_cell.length_c   1.000
_cell.angle_alpha   90.00
_cell.angle_beta   90.00
_cell.angle_gamma   90.00
#
_symmetry.space_group_name_H-M   'P 1'
#
loop_
_entity.id
_entity.type
_entity.pdbx_description
1 polymer ?
#
loop_
_entity_poly.entity_id
_entity_poly.type
_entity_poly.pdbx_seq_one_letter_code
_entity_poly.pdbx_strand_id
1 'polypeptide(L)'
;MALRNMQLNFLAPAPLKILTVALLLTTACAHSTTLVEKDGSYATVPLEKDKVVIKVVQNLTRNLQDFPTVSEGLAHNLEQMTTLTKQACSAGKKPDFILFNEFPLTGYSDGKREEKLKFTIEIPGAETDALGKLAKECDTYIIFGSYARDDAWPGHILSLNAVIGRDGKVAEKFWKTRNVKNYQPDMEIPTTTIENVYDRYVAMYGEEALFPVLRTEYGNIAVSTVQRDTMVFNAFAMRGVEIMFRTSTLFSKLDVMATASFNNFYSAMSNINFPADSEWAHMGGQSLIVNPQGQVLAEDPSNNEGIIEAEIDIAALRKGRKIPDYPMDVTRPVFSQYVPAFPLNHLDVPVEELPDNGAEMKVLMDKVSRWK
;
A
#
# COMPACT_ATOMS: atom_id res chain seq x y z
N MET A 1 21.45 81.08 62.87
CA MET A 1 20.26 81.64 62.22
C MET A 1 20.16 81.01 60.84
N ALA A 2 19.35 79.96 60.69
CA ALA A 2 19.39 79.07 59.55
C ALA A 2 18.33 79.47 58.51
N LEU A 3 18.77 79.80 57.30
CA LEU A 3 18.02 79.82 56.05
C LEU A 3 19.07 79.69 54.94
N ARG A 4 19.15 78.52 54.29
CA ARG A 4 20.08 78.29 53.17
C ARG A 4 19.37 77.59 52.01
N ASN A 5 18.99 78.44 51.06
CA ASN A 5 19.05 78.34 49.60
C ASN A 5 19.09 76.96 48.93
N MET A 6 18.03 76.73 48.15
CA MET A 6 17.90 75.81 47.03
C MET A 6 19.02 75.98 45.99
N GLN A 7 19.62 74.87 45.59
CA GLN A 7 20.29 74.70 44.30
C GLN A 7 19.72 73.46 43.60
N LEU A 8 19.20 73.66 42.39
CA LEU A 8 18.78 72.60 41.49
C LEU A 8 20.02 71.86 40.97
N ASN A 9 20.08 70.54 41.19
CA ASN A 9 21.03 69.66 40.51
C ASN A 9 20.27 68.72 39.57
N PHE A 10 20.68 68.79 38.30
CA PHE A 10 20.22 67.95 37.20
C PHE A 10 20.52 66.47 37.47
N LEU A 11 19.50 65.63 37.31
CA LEU A 11 19.58 64.17 37.38
C LEU A 11 20.29 63.64 36.12
N ALA A 12 21.35 62.85 36.34
CA ALA A 12 22.04 62.08 35.32
C ALA A 12 21.15 60.94 34.76
N PRO A 13 21.31 60.54 33.49
CA PRO A 13 20.52 59.46 32.90
C PRO A 13 21.01 58.08 33.38
N ALA A 14 20.06 57.18 33.67
CA ALA A 14 20.30 55.79 34.01
C ALA A 14 20.74 54.94 32.80
N PRO A 15 21.53 53.86 32.98
CA PRO A 15 22.04 53.06 31.87
C PRO A 15 20.96 52.15 31.28
N LEU A 16 20.93 52.09 29.94
CA LEU A 16 20.06 51.25 29.12
C LEU A 16 20.41 49.77 29.32
N LYS A 17 19.53 48.98 29.95
CA LYS A 17 19.66 47.52 30.03
C LYS A 17 19.31 46.91 28.67
N ILE A 18 20.31 46.40 27.96
CA ILE A 18 20.13 45.58 26.76
C ILE A 18 19.55 44.23 27.21
N LEU A 19 18.28 44.00 26.88
CA LEU A 19 17.61 42.73 27.11
C LEU A 19 17.98 41.79 25.95
N THR A 20 18.96 40.90 26.16
CA THR A 20 19.28 39.85 25.19
C THR A 20 18.19 38.79 25.25
N VAL A 21 17.25 38.83 24.31
CA VAL A 21 16.27 37.75 24.11
C VAL A 21 17.03 36.57 23.50
N ALA A 22 17.38 35.59 24.32
CA ALA A 22 17.86 34.30 23.85
C ALA A 22 16.69 33.59 23.16
N LEU A 23 16.70 33.59 21.82
CA LEU A 23 15.81 32.79 21.02
C LEU A 23 16.19 31.31 21.25
N LEU A 24 15.47 30.64 22.15
CA LEU A 24 15.51 29.18 22.25
C LEU A 24 14.89 28.61 20.97
N LEU A 25 15.74 28.44 19.95
CA LEU A 25 15.47 27.51 18.86
C LEU A 25 15.41 26.12 19.49
N THR A 26 14.21 25.68 19.85
CA THR A 26 13.93 24.27 19.99
C THR A 26 14.09 23.67 18.61
N THR A 27 15.30 23.20 18.30
CA THR A 27 15.48 22.19 17.26
C THR A 27 14.63 21.02 17.70
N ALA A 28 13.44 20.88 17.11
CA ALA A 28 12.74 19.61 17.12
C ALA A 28 13.75 18.62 16.54
N CYS A 29 14.35 17.79 17.39
CA CYS A 29 15.05 16.60 16.92
C CYS A 29 14.00 15.82 16.13
N ALA A 30 14.04 15.94 14.81
CA ALA A 30 13.43 14.96 13.93
C ALA A 30 13.98 13.62 14.42
N HIS A 31 13.15 12.84 15.11
CA HIS A 31 13.52 11.48 15.46
C HIS A 31 13.76 10.80 14.12
N SER A 32 15.01 10.50 13.80
CA SER A 32 15.32 9.73 12.60
C SER A 32 14.68 8.36 12.80
N THR A 33 13.61 8.08 12.08
CA THR A 33 12.93 6.79 12.14
C THR A 33 13.89 5.71 11.62
N THR A 34 14.20 4.71 12.46
CA THR A 34 14.98 3.56 12.02
C THR A 34 14.08 2.64 11.20
N LEU A 35 14.29 2.59 9.88
CA LEU A 35 13.52 1.69 8.99
C LEU A 35 14.14 0.28 8.91
N VAL A 36 15.47 0.17 9.04
CA VAL A 36 16.23 -1.07 8.84
C VAL A 36 17.30 -1.21 9.92
N GLU A 37 17.37 -2.36 10.58
CA GLU A 37 18.38 -2.65 11.60
C GLU A 37 19.75 -2.96 10.97
N LYS A 38 20.82 -2.50 11.61
CA LYS A 38 22.19 -2.60 11.08
C LYS A 38 22.76 -4.01 11.11
N ASP A 39 22.22 -4.89 11.94
CA ASP A 39 22.69 -6.27 12.11
C ASP A 39 21.88 -7.27 11.25
N GLY A 40 21.02 -6.76 10.37
CA GLY A 40 20.11 -7.53 9.53
C GLY A 40 18.97 -8.21 10.27
N SER A 41 18.80 -7.99 11.58
CA SER A 41 17.60 -8.39 12.30
C SER A 41 16.40 -7.55 11.86
N TYR A 42 15.21 -7.97 12.27
CA TYR A 42 13.99 -7.22 12.05
C TYR A 42 13.00 -7.55 13.17
N ALA A 43 12.18 -6.58 13.55
CA ALA A 43 11.21 -6.76 14.63
C ALA A 43 10.11 -7.76 14.23
N THR A 44 9.81 -8.69 15.13
CA THR A 44 8.75 -9.71 14.99
C THR A 44 7.90 -9.76 16.26
N VAL A 45 6.72 -10.39 16.16
CA VAL A 45 5.90 -10.79 17.32
C VAL A 45 5.90 -12.31 17.44
N PRO A 46 5.68 -12.90 18.62
CA PRO A 46 5.61 -14.36 18.78
C PRO A 46 4.59 -15.00 17.83
N LEU A 47 4.95 -16.15 17.25
CA LEU A 47 4.03 -16.92 16.42
C LEU A 47 3.00 -17.64 17.30
N GLU A 48 1.73 -17.62 16.90
CA GLU A 48 0.70 -18.48 17.52
C GLU A 48 0.93 -19.96 17.12
N LYS A 49 1.49 -20.19 15.93
CA LYS A 49 1.76 -21.53 15.38
C LYS A 49 2.85 -21.52 14.33
N ASP A 50 3.47 -22.68 14.12
CA ASP A 50 4.61 -22.83 13.20
C ASP A 50 4.20 -22.76 11.72
N LYS A 51 2.97 -23.17 11.42
CA LYS A 51 2.47 -23.27 10.05
C LYS A 51 1.18 -22.49 9.86
N VAL A 52 1.11 -21.77 8.75
CA VAL A 52 0.05 -20.81 8.43
C VAL A 52 -0.61 -21.21 7.11
N VAL A 53 -1.93 -21.13 7.04
CA VAL A 53 -2.74 -21.46 5.87
C VAL A 53 -3.11 -20.18 5.15
N ILE A 54 -2.63 -20.03 3.92
CA ILE A 54 -3.01 -18.94 3.03
C ILE A 54 -4.01 -19.47 2.01
N LYS A 55 -5.13 -18.76 1.86
CA LYS A 55 -6.06 -18.93 0.76
C LYS A 55 -6.05 -17.72 -0.14
N VAL A 56 -6.01 -17.99 -1.44
CA VAL A 56 -6.09 -16.96 -2.47
C VAL A 56 -7.34 -17.22 -3.28
N VAL A 57 -8.20 -16.22 -3.32
CA VAL A 57 -9.44 -16.22 -4.07
C VAL A 57 -9.20 -15.46 -5.36
N GLN A 58 -9.39 -16.11 -6.50
CA GLN A 58 -9.59 -15.42 -7.77
C GLN A 58 -11.07 -15.42 -8.06
N ASN A 59 -11.62 -14.24 -8.28
CA ASN A 59 -13.04 -14.06 -8.52
C ASN A 59 -13.28 -13.06 -9.64
N LEU A 60 -14.41 -13.24 -10.31
CA LEU A 60 -14.91 -12.28 -11.27
C LEU A 60 -15.34 -11.03 -10.52
N THR A 61 -15.19 -9.84 -11.09
CA THR A 61 -15.80 -8.65 -10.49
C THR A 61 -16.49 -7.85 -11.56
N ARG A 62 -17.73 -7.44 -11.26
CA ARG A 62 -18.49 -6.55 -12.13
C ARG A 62 -18.18 -5.11 -11.75
N ASN A 63 -17.96 -4.27 -12.75
CA ASN A 63 -17.66 -2.86 -12.51
C ASN A 63 -18.90 -2.17 -11.93
N LEU A 64 -18.70 -1.26 -10.97
CA LEU A 64 -19.82 -0.52 -10.38
C LEU A 64 -20.59 0.32 -11.42
N GLN A 65 -19.92 0.72 -12.51
CA GLN A 65 -20.50 1.42 -13.66
C GLN A 65 -21.57 0.60 -14.40
N ASP A 66 -21.53 -0.73 -14.30
CA ASP A 66 -22.44 -1.63 -15.01
C ASP A 66 -23.75 -1.88 -14.23
N PHE A 67 -23.90 -1.28 -13.05
CA PHE A 67 -25.08 -1.42 -12.21
C PHE A 67 -25.97 -0.17 -12.26
N PRO A 68 -27.28 -0.30 -12.04
CA PRO A 68 -28.20 0.85 -12.00
C PRO A 68 -27.81 1.87 -10.92
N THR A 69 -27.26 1.42 -9.79
CA THR A 69 -26.70 2.28 -8.74
C THR A 69 -25.41 1.70 -8.15
N VAL A 70 -24.57 2.58 -7.62
CA VAL A 70 -23.34 2.20 -6.90
C VAL A 70 -23.65 1.26 -5.73
N SER A 71 -24.71 1.55 -4.97
CA SER A 71 -25.11 0.73 -3.82
C SER A 71 -25.52 -0.69 -4.21
N GLU A 72 -26.21 -0.86 -5.35
CA GLU A 72 -26.57 -2.19 -5.86
C GLU A 72 -25.32 -2.97 -6.31
N GLY A 73 -24.38 -2.29 -6.98
CA GLY A 73 -23.11 -2.91 -7.39
C GLY A 73 -22.26 -3.35 -6.19
N LEU A 74 -22.11 -2.48 -5.19
CA LEU A 74 -21.38 -2.81 -3.95
C LEU A 74 -22.04 -3.98 -3.21
N ALA A 75 -23.37 -3.98 -3.08
CA ALA A 75 -24.09 -5.08 -2.45
C ALA A 75 -23.90 -6.41 -3.19
N HIS A 76 -23.93 -6.39 -4.53
CA HIS A 76 -23.71 -7.57 -5.36
C HIS A 76 -22.28 -8.13 -5.18
N ASN A 77 -21.27 -7.27 -5.34
CA ASN A 77 -19.87 -7.67 -5.24
C ASN A 77 -19.51 -8.11 -3.80
N LEU A 78 -20.07 -7.46 -2.78
CA LEU A 78 -19.90 -7.84 -1.38
C LEU A 78 -20.53 -9.20 -1.06
N GLU A 79 -21.70 -9.52 -1.63
CA GLU A 79 -22.33 -10.84 -1.45
C GLU A 79 -21.48 -11.95 -2.08
N GLN A 80 -20.84 -11.67 -3.22
CA GLN A 80 -19.92 -12.60 -3.85
C GLN A 80 -18.67 -12.83 -2.98
N MET A 81 -18.04 -11.76 -2.48
CA MET A 81 -16.94 -11.87 -1.51
C MET A 81 -17.37 -12.62 -0.24
N THR A 82 -18.60 -12.40 0.23
CA THR A 82 -19.18 -13.10 1.39
C THR A 82 -19.29 -14.59 1.14
N THR A 83 -19.83 -14.98 -0.01
CA THR A 83 -19.97 -16.38 -0.41
C THR A 83 -18.62 -17.07 -0.51
N LEU A 84 -17.65 -16.44 -1.19
CA LEU A 84 -16.31 -16.98 -1.38
C LEU A 84 -15.52 -17.05 -0.05
N THR A 85 -15.70 -16.07 0.83
CA THR A 85 -15.12 -16.11 2.19
C THR A 85 -15.68 -17.29 2.96
N LYS A 86 -17.01 -17.49 2.99
CA LYS A 86 -17.63 -18.63 3.68
C LYS A 86 -17.14 -19.97 3.12
N GLN A 87 -16.99 -20.08 1.79
CA GLN A 87 -16.42 -21.27 1.14
C GLN A 87 -14.96 -21.48 1.54
N ALA A 88 -14.13 -20.43 1.52
CA ALA A 88 -12.74 -20.48 1.97
C ALA A 88 -12.63 -20.94 3.43
N CYS A 89 -13.55 -20.54 4.28
CA CYS A 89 -13.58 -20.90 5.70
C CYS A 89 -14.04 -22.34 5.97
N SER A 90 -14.94 -22.88 5.14
CA SER A 90 -15.58 -24.19 5.39
C SER A 90 -14.96 -25.36 4.63
N ALA A 91 -14.32 -25.13 3.48
CA ALA A 91 -13.69 -26.16 2.67
C ALA A 91 -12.18 -26.22 2.91
N GLY A 92 -11.54 -27.39 2.84
CA GLY A 92 -10.08 -27.52 3.02
C GLY A 92 -9.62 -27.23 4.45
N LYS A 93 -8.43 -26.65 4.62
CA LYS A 93 -7.94 -26.22 5.94
C LYS A 93 -8.54 -24.85 6.31
N LYS A 94 -8.70 -24.60 7.62
CA LYS A 94 -9.11 -23.27 8.11
C LYS A 94 -8.08 -22.22 7.68
N PRO A 95 -8.47 -21.14 7.00
CA PRO A 95 -7.54 -20.10 6.55
C PRO A 95 -7.10 -19.19 7.70
N ASP A 96 -5.82 -18.82 7.71
CA ASP A 96 -5.30 -17.72 8.52
C ASP A 96 -5.35 -16.39 7.78
N PHE A 97 -5.19 -16.47 6.46
CA PHE A 97 -5.33 -15.35 5.54
C PHE A 97 -6.20 -15.75 4.35
N ILE A 98 -7.12 -14.88 3.97
CA ILE A 98 -7.86 -14.93 2.72
C ILE A 98 -7.49 -13.68 1.91
N LEU A 99 -6.89 -13.89 0.74
CA LEU A 99 -6.48 -12.83 -0.19
C LEU A 99 -7.44 -12.79 -1.38
N PHE A 100 -8.04 -11.63 -1.62
CA PHE A 100 -8.78 -11.29 -2.83
C PHE A 100 -7.95 -10.40 -3.77
N ASN A 101 -8.49 -10.12 -4.96
CA ASN A 101 -7.81 -9.37 -6.01
C ASN A 101 -7.74 -7.85 -5.72
N GLU A 102 -7.31 -7.06 -6.71
CA GLU A 102 -7.10 -5.61 -6.57
C GLU A 102 -8.38 -4.79 -6.43
N PHE A 103 -9.51 -5.23 -6.97
CA PHE A 103 -10.74 -4.44 -6.98
C PHE A 103 -12.02 -5.28 -6.76
N PRO A 104 -12.07 -6.27 -5.85
CA PRO A 104 -13.20 -7.19 -5.74
C PRO A 104 -14.54 -6.54 -5.37
N LEU A 105 -14.54 -5.32 -4.81
CA LEU A 105 -15.75 -4.55 -4.51
C LEU A 105 -16.13 -3.57 -5.61
N THR A 106 -15.15 -2.92 -6.25
CA THR A 106 -15.38 -1.78 -7.13
C THR A 106 -15.34 -2.14 -8.62
N GLY A 107 -14.66 -3.24 -8.96
CA GLY A 107 -14.19 -3.50 -10.31
C GLY A 107 -13.30 -2.35 -10.82
N TYR A 108 -13.18 -2.27 -12.13
CA TYR A 108 -12.52 -1.15 -12.81
C TYR A 108 -13.50 -0.04 -13.08
N SER A 109 -13.03 1.20 -12.97
CA SER A 109 -13.78 2.37 -13.44
C SER A 109 -12.96 3.13 -14.46
N ASP A 110 -13.61 3.48 -15.56
CA ASP A 110 -13.06 4.34 -16.60
C ASP A 110 -13.69 5.74 -16.56
N GLY A 111 -13.31 6.61 -17.50
CA GLY A 111 -13.89 7.93 -17.62
C GLY A 111 -13.28 8.99 -16.69
N LYS A 112 -14.08 10.04 -16.46
CA LYS A 112 -13.67 11.28 -15.78
C LYS A 112 -13.52 11.10 -14.27
N ARG A 113 -12.67 11.90 -13.65
CA ARG A 113 -12.27 11.81 -12.23
C ARG A 113 -13.48 11.97 -11.32
N GLU A 114 -14.31 12.96 -11.59
CA GLU A 114 -15.55 13.21 -10.84
C GLU A 114 -16.47 11.98 -10.84
N GLU A 115 -16.58 11.32 -11.99
CA GLU A 115 -17.42 10.14 -12.14
C GLU A 115 -16.78 8.93 -11.45
N LYS A 116 -15.48 8.70 -11.66
CA LYS A 116 -14.72 7.62 -11.00
C LYS A 116 -14.75 7.70 -9.48
N LEU A 117 -14.74 8.89 -8.90
CA LEU A 117 -14.83 9.09 -7.46
C LEU A 117 -16.12 8.52 -6.86
N LYS A 118 -17.21 8.45 -7.63
CA LYS A 118 -18.47 7.81 -7.18
C LYS A 118 -18.34 6.30 -7.04
N PHE A 119 -17.41 5.68 -7.77
CA PHE A 119 -17.13 4.23 -7.77
C PHE A 119 -15.98 3.84 -6.82
N THR A 120 -15.76 4.64 -5.79
CA THR A 120 -14.78 4.39 -4.72
C THR A 120 -15.48 4.03 -3.42
N ILE A 121 -14.76 3.38 -2.50
CA ILE A 121 -15.20 3.18 -1.11
C ILE A 121 -14.39 4.01 -0.12
N GLU A 122 -14.85 4.06 1.12
CA GLU A 122 -14.06 4.57 2.25
C GLU A 122 -13.52 3.38 3.06
N ILE A 123 -12.31 3.53 3.60
CA ILE A 123 -11.64 2.50 4.39
C ILE A 123 -11.11 3.15 5.68
N PRO A 124 -11.66 2.83 6.87
CA PRO A 124 -12.82 1.96 7.10
C PRO A 124 -14.15 2.56 6.60
N GLY A 125 -15.13 1.69 6.33
CA GLY A 125 -16.47 2.01 5.84
C GLY A 125 -17.42 0.80 5.92
N ALA A 126 -18.62 0.94 5.34
CA ALA A 126 -19.68 -0.07 5.44
C ALA A 126 -19.26 -1.44 4.88
N GLU A 127 -18.52 -1.46 3.78
CA GLU A 127 -18.03 -2.69 3.15
C GLU A 127 -16.98 -3.38 4.02
N THR A 128 -16.04 -2.62 4.61
CA THR A 128 -15.05 -3.20 5.54
C THR A 128 -15.67 -3.68 6.84
N ASP A 129 -16.73 -3.02 7.32
CA ASP A 129 -17.47 -3.47 8.51
C ASP A 129 -18.21 -4.78 8.26
N ALA A 130 -18.79 -4.94 7.07
CA ALA A 130 -19.44 -6.19 6.66
C ALA A 130 -18.43 -7.34 6.53
N LEU A 131 -17.31 -7.10 5.86
CA LEU A 131 -16.21 -8.07 5.76
C LEU A 131 -15.58 -8.35 7.13
N GLY A 132 -15.53 -7.39 8.04
CA GLY A 132 -15.06 -7.54 9.42
C GLY A 132 -15.87 -8.54 10.24
N LYS A 133 -17.19 -8.59 10.03
CA LYS A 133 -18.02 -9.64 10.66
C LYS A 133 -17.60 -11.03 10.20
N LEU A 134 -17.34 -11.20 8.91
CA LEU A 134 -16.88 -12.47 8.34
C LEU A 134 -15.47 -12.85 8.81
N ALA A 135 -14.55 -11.88 8.84
CA ALA A 135 -13.19 -12.08 9.34
C ALA A 135 -13.21 -12.61 10.77
N LYS A 136 -14.08 -12.04 11.62
CA LYS A 136 -14.27 -12.46 13.01
C LYS A 136 -14.96 -13.82 13.14
N GLU A 137 -16.00 -14.08 12.35
CA GLU A 137 -16.71 -15.37 12.36
C GLU A 137 -15.80 -16.53 11.90
N CYS A 138 -14.95 -16.28 10.91
CA CYS A 138 -13.99 -17.24 10.38
C CYS A 138 -12.68 -17.30 11.19
N ASP A 139 -12.44 -16.31 12.05
CA ASP A 139 -11.20 -16.12 12.80
C ASP A 139 -9.98 -16.12 11.86
N THR A 140 -10.04 -15.24 10.85
CA THR A 140 -9.07 -15.11 9.75
C THR A 140 -8.81 -13.65 9.42
N TYR A 141 -7.68 -13.35 8.76
CA TYR A 141 -7.44 -12.06 8.13
C TYR A 141 -8.06 -12.04 6.72
N ILE A 142 -8.74 -10.96 6.35
CA ILE A 142 -9.23 -10.74 4.98
C ILE A 142 -8.46 -9.59 4.34
N ILE A 143 -7.90 -9.83 3.16
CA ILE A 143 -7.04 -8.89 2.43
C ILE A 143 -7.63 -8.64 1.05
N PHE A 144 -7.78 -7.37 0.67
CA PHE A 144 -8.28 -7.00 -0.65
C PHE A 144 -7.83 -5.59 -1.06
N GLY A 145 -7.74 -5.36 -2.37
CA GLY A 145 -7.52 -4.02 -2.92
C GLY A 145 -8.85 -3.28 -3.15
N SER A 146 -8.80 -1.96 -3.29
CA SER A 146 -9.95 -1.19 -3.76
C SER A 146 -9.53 0.16 -4.32
N TYR A 147 -10.37 0.71 -5.20
CA TYR A 147 -10.40 2.15 -5.38
C TYR A 147 -11.06 2.80 -4.17
N ALA A 148 -10.34 3.72 -3.53
CA ALA A 148 -10.79 4.38 -2.33
C ALA A 148 -10.76 5.90 -2.45
N ARG A 149 -11.57 6.56 -1.62
CA ARG A 149 -11.51 8.00 -1.36
C ARG A 149 -11.25 8.25 0.12
N ASP A 150 -10.69 9.41 0.41
CA ASP A 150 -10.37 9.85 1.76
C ASP A 150 -10.54 11.38 1.82
N ASP A 151 -11.26 11.88 2.81
CA ASP A 151 -11.51 13.32 2.99
C ASP A 151 -10.21 14.14 3.15
N ALA A 152 -9.13 13.51 3.63
CA ALA A 152 -7.82 14.14 3.73
C ALA A 152 -7.12 14.30 2.36
N TRP A 153 -7.62 13.62 1.33
CA TRP A 153 -7.14 13.64 -0.06
C TRP A 153 -8.28 13.96 -1.03
N PRO A 154 -8.89 15.15 -0.94
CA PRO A 154 -10.05 15.50 -1.76
C PRO A 154 -9.71 15.43 -3.25
N GLY A 155 -10.61 14.85 -4.05
CA GLY A 155 -10.43 14.70 -5.49
C GLY A 155 -9.46 13.59 -5.91
N HIS A 156 -8.73 12.96 -5.00
CA HIS A 156 -7.83 11.86 -5.32
C HIS A 156 -8.56 10.52 -5.37
N ILE A 157 -8.27 9.73 -6.42
CA ILE A 157 -8.68 8.33 -6.51
C ILE A 157 -7.52 7.49 -6.01
N LEU A 158 -7.65 6.95 -4.82
CA LEU A 158 -6.61 6.15 -4.17
C LEU A 158 -6.71 4.69 -4.63
N SER A 159 -5.57 4.00 -4.72
CA SER A 159 -5.51 2.54 -4.82
C SER A 159 -4.92 2.02 -3.52
N LEU A 160 -5.79 1.46 -2.68
CA LEU A 160 -5.46 1.01 -1.33
C LEU A 160 -5.68 -0.49 -1.22
N ASN A 161 -4.93 -1.14 -0.33
CA ASN A 161 -5.18 -2.50 0.09
C ASN A 161 -5.54 -2.52 1.57
N ALA A 162 -6.73 -3.00 1.88
CA ALA A 162 -7.17 -3.19 3.26
C ALA A 162 -6.72 -4.55 3.78
N VAL A 163 -6.26 -4.57 5.02
CA VAL A 163 -6.16 -5.79 5.82
C VAL A 163 -7.15 -5.68 6.96
N ILE A 164 -8.13 -6.57 6.99
CA ILE A 164 -9.08 -6.71 8.09
C ILE A 164 -8.56 -7.81 9.02
N GLY A 165 -8.41 -7.49 10.30
CA GLY A 165 -7.96 -8.40 11.33
C GLY A 165 -9.04 -9.40 11.75
N ARG A 166 -8.59 -10.45 12.45
CA ARG A 166 -9.45 -11.47 13.07
C ARG A 166 -10.43 -10.92 14.10
N ASP A 167 -10.17 -9.72 14.62
CA ASP A 167 -11.08 -9.00 15.53
C ASP A 167 -12.23 -8.30 14.80
N GLY A 168 -12.19 -8.29 13.47
CA GLY A 168 -13.16 -7.68 12.57
C GLY A 168 -12.91 -6.20 12.28
N LYS A 169 -11.73 -5.65 12.64
CA LYS A 169 -11.38 -4.24 12.37
C LYS A 169 -10.34 -4.14 11.25
N VAL A 170 -10.31 -3.00 10.56
CA VAL A 170 -9.22 -2.69 9.65
C VAL A 170 -7.93 -2.54 10.45
N ALA A 171 -6.98 -3.45 10.21
CA ALA A 171 -5.67 -3.49 10.87
C ALA A 171 -4.65 -2.60 10.15
N GLU A 172 -4.71 -2.51 8.82
CA GLU A 172 -3.81 -1.68 8.02
C GLU A 172 -4.43 -1.31 6.65
N LYS A 173 -3.98 -0.18 6.07
CA LYS A 173 -4.30 0.31 4.73
C LYS A 173 -3.00 0.54 3.94
N PHE A 174 -2.60 -0.42 3.11
CA PHE A 174 -1.41 -0.29 2.28
C PHE A 174 -1.70 0.55 1.04
N TRP A 175 -1.07 1.71 0.92
CA TRP A 175 -1.12 2.52 -0.29
C TRP A 175 -0.28 1.88 -1.39
N LYS A 176 -0.79 1.89 -2.62
CA LYS A 176 0.05 1.57 -3.78
C LYS A 176 1.23 2.53 -3.84
N THR A 177 2.44 1.99 -3.92
CA THR A 177 3.67 2.81 -3.90
C THR A 177 3.79 3.67 -5.14
N ARG A 178 3.53 3.09 -6.32
CA ARG A 178 3.54 3.79 -7.62
C ARG A 178 2.70 3.08 -8.67
N ASN A 179 2.31 3.83 -9.69
CA ASN A 179 1.74 3.26 -10.91
C ASN A 179 2.84 2.85 -11.89
N VAL A 180 2.49 1.90 -12.78
CA VAL A 180 3.26 1.66 -14.00
C VAL A 180 3.35 2.98 -14.77
N LYS A 181 4.49 3.21 -15.42
CA LYS A 181 4.80 4.41 -16.19
C LYS A 181 4.90 4.05 -17.66
N ASN A 182 4.53 4.99 -18.53
CA ASN A 182 4.35 4.77 -19.96
C ASN A 182 3.40 3.59 -20.22
N TYR A 183 2.26 3.58 -19.51
CA TYR A 183 1.33 2.46 -19.56
C TYR A 183 0.80 2.19 -20.98
N GLN A 184 0.33 3.24 -21.67
CA GLN A 184 -0.11 3.19 -23.06
C GLN A 184 0.37 4.43 -23.85
N PRO A 185 0.37 4.40 -25.20
CA PRO A 185 0.84 5.52 -26.02
C PRO A 185 0.09 6.83 -25.79
N ASP A 186 -1.20 6.76 -25.48
CA ASP A 186 -2.14 7.88 -25.35
C ASP A 186 -2.80 7.96 -23.97
N MET A 187 -2.42 7.11 -23.03
CA MET A 187 -3.03 7.03 -21.69
C MET A 187 -2.02 6.67 -20.60
N GLU A 188 -2.18 7.31 -19.42
CA GLU A 188 -1.55 6.90 -18.16
C GLU A 188 -2.61 6.64 -17.08
N ILE A 189 -2.23 5.90 -16.02
CA ILE A 189 -3.13 5.58 -14.91
C ILE A 189 -3.28 6.80 -13.98
N PRO A 190 -4.49 7.37 -13.81
CA PRO A 190 -4.70 8.64 -13.08
C PRO A 190 -4.92 8.47 -11.57
N THR A 191 -4.71 7.27 -11.01
CA THR A 191 -4.80 7.06 -9.56
C THR A 191 -3.64 7.70 -8.82
N THR A 192 -3.91 8.08 -7.57
CA THR A 192 -2.92 8.64 -6.66
C THR A 192 -2.28 7.52 -5.84
N THR A 193 -0.95 7.55 -5.82
CA THR A 193 -0.04 6.63 -5.16
C THR A 193 0.93 7.42 -4.30
N ILE A 194 1.71 6.75 -3.45
CA ILE A 194 2.71 7.41 -2.60
C ILE A 194 3.67 8.27 -3.44
N GLU A 195 4.18 7.76 -4.57
CA GLU A 195 5.09 8.50 -5.47
C GLU A 195 4.48 9.82 -5.98
N ASN A 196 3.16 9.87 -6.16
CA ASN A 196 2.48 11.04 -6.72
C ASN A 196 2.32 12.20 -5.71
N VAL A 197 2.37 11.91 -4.41
CA VAL A 197 2.10 12.86 -3.30
C VAL A 197 3.08 12.66 -2.13
N TYR A 198 4.29 12.20 -2.43
CA TYR A 198 5.29 11.72 -1.49
C TYR A 198 5.56 12.67 -0.32
N ASP A 199 5.83 13.95 -0.58
CA ASP A 199 6.21 14.89 0.49
C ASP A 199 5.06 15.09 1.48
N ARG A 200 3.84 15.32 0.96
CA ARG A 200 2.64 15.45 1.78
C ARG A 200 2.28 14.15 2.49
N TYR A 201 2.46 13.00 1.83
CA TYR A 201 2.25 11.68 2.41
C TYR A 201 3.18 11.45 3.61
N VAL A 202 4.47 11.71 3.47
CA VAL A 202 5.46 11.60 4.56
C VAL A 202 5.14 12.60 5.68
N ALA A 203 4.73 13.82 5.36
CA ALA A 203 4.34 14.82 6.36
C ALA A 203 3.11 14.38 7.19
N MET A 204 2.16 13.68 6.57
CA MET A 204 0.93 13.23 7.23
C MET A 204 1.08 11.91 7.99
N TYR A 205 1.80 10.95 7.42
CA TYR A 205 1.83 9.56 7.90
C TYR A 205 3.21 9.11 8.43
N GLY A 206 4.25 9.92 8.21
CA GLY A 206 5.62 9.61 8.58
C GLY A 206 6.33 8.71 7.57
N GLU A 207 7.66 8.68 7.66
CA GLU A 207 8.53 7.91 6.76
C GLU A 207 8.31 6.38 6.89
N GLU A 208 7.89 5.91 8.07
CA GLU A 208 7.61 4.50 8.30
C GLU A 208 6.51 3.97 7.37
N ALA A 209 5.50 4.81 7.07
CA ALA A 209 4.34 4.49 6.25
C ALA A 209 4.65 4.34 4.75
N LEU A 210 5.88 4.66 4.30
CA LEU A 210 6.30 4.39 2.93
C LEU A 210 6.38 2.88 2.64
N PHE A 211 6.76 2.10 3.67
CA PHE A 211 6.91 0.65 3.61
C PHE A 211 6.45 0.01 4.93
N PRO A 212 5.14 0.07 5.24
CA PRO A 212 4.62 -0.45 6.49
C PRO A 212 4.75 -1.97 6.54
N VAL A 213 4.89 -2.53 7.74
CA VAL A 213 4.92 -3.98 7.97
C VAL A 213 3.96 -4.29 9.09
N LEU A 214 2.86 -4.97 8.75
CA LEU A 214 1.89 -5.42 9.73
C LEU A 214 2.43 -6.71 10.37
N ARG A 215 2.75 -6.64 11.66
CA ARG A 215 3.28 -7.76 12.42
C ARG A 215 2.12 -8.52 13.06
N THR A 216 1.87 -9.74 12.60
CA THR A 216 0.83 -10.61 13.13
C THR A 216 1.44 -11.83 13.81
N GLU A 217 0.62 -12.50 14.60
CA GLU A 217 0.87 -13.81 15.20
C GLU A 217 1.07 -14.93 14.16
N TYR A 218 0.87 -14.63 12.86
CA TYR A 218 1.09 -15.52 11.73
C TYR A 218 2.24 -15.07 10.82
N GLY A 219 2.94 -13.99 11.16
CA GLY A 219 4.08 -13.48 10.38
C GLY A 219 4.08 -11.97 10.21
N ASN A 220 5.20 -11.44 9.72
CA ASN A 220 5.29 -10.07 9.24
C ASN A 220 4.77 -9.99 7.81
N ILE A 221 3.72 -9.22 7.58
CA ILE A 221 3.08 -9.15 6.27
C ILE A 221 3.12 -7.73 5.69
N ALA A 222 3.11 -7.67 4.37
CA ALA A 222 2.79 -6.46 3.63
C ALA A 222 1.87 -6.81 2.46
N VAL A 223 1.13 -5.82 1.97
CA VAL A 223 0.28 -5.95 0.79
C VAL A 223 0.74 -4.96 -0.28
N SER A 224 0.90 -5.43 -1.51
CA SER A 224 1.36 -4.60 -2.61
C SER A 224 0.62 -4.88 -3.91
N THR A 225 0.28 -3.79 -4.59
CA THR A 225 -0.39 -3.79 -5.89
C THR A 225 0.57 -3.35 -7.00
N VAL A 226 1.89 -3.37 -6.77
CA VAL A 226 2.89 -3.11 -7.83
C VAL A 226 3.38 -4.41 -8.45
N GLN A 227 3.80 -4.33 -9.71
CA GLN A 227 4.21 -5.48 -10.52
C GLN A 227 5.54 -5.14 -11.19
N ARG A 228 6.46 -6.11 -11.21
CA ARG A 228 7.81 -5.95 -11.78
C ARG A 228 8.60 -4.77 -11.20
N ASP A 229 8.34 -4.43 -9.95
CA ASP A 229 8.99 -3.30 -9.27
C ASP A 229 9.96 -3.80 -8.19
N THR A 230 11.10 -4.29 -8.65
CA THR A 230 12.07 -4.99 -7.80
C THR A 230 12.51 -4.13 -6.61
N MET A 231 12.77 -2.83 -6.81
CA MET A 231 13.23 -1.92 -5.76
C MET A 231 12.18 -1.73 -4.65
N VAL A 232 10.90 -1.65 -5.00
CA VAL A 232 9.81 -1.59 -4.01
C VAL A 232 9.76 -2.87 -3.17
N PHE A 233 9.85 -4.04 -3.81
CA PHE A 233 9.86 -5.32 -3.09
C PHE A 233 11.12 -5.52 -2.24
N ASN A 234 12.28 -5.06 -2.72
CA ASN A 234 13.52 -5.06 -1.94
C ASN A 234 13.37 -4.22 -0.68
N ALA A 235 12.76 -3.02 -0.77
CA ALA A 235 12.52 -2.18 0.40
C ALA A 235 11.64 -2.88 1.44
N PHE A 236 10.52 -3.50 1.03
CA PHE A 236 9.70 -4.31 1.95
C PHE A 236 10.47 -5.50 2.55
N ALA A 237 11.32 -6.15 1.77
CA ALA A 237 12.16 -7.25 2.27
C ALA A 237 13.15 -6.75 3.34
N MET A 238 13.78 -5.60 3.13
CA MET A 238 14.66 -4.93 4.10
C MET A 238 13.92 -4.47 5.36
N ARG A 239 12.61 -4.19 5.27
CA ARG A 239 11.74 -3.92 6.42
C ARG A 239 11.36 -5.20 7.21
N GLY A 240 11.76 -6.38 6.74
CA GLY A 240 11.53 -7.65 7.42
C GLY A 240 10.19 -8.31 7.11
N VAL A 241 9.62 -8.07 5.92
CA VAL A 241 8.44 -8.82 5.45
C VAL A 241 8.77 -10.30 5.28
N GLU A 242 7.85 -11.16 5.73
CA GLU A 242 7.94 -12.63 5.67
C GLU A 242 6.92 -13.20 4.68
N ILE A 243 5.77 -12.53 4.51
CA ILE A 243 4.73 -12.88 3.54
C ILE A 243 4.32 -11.61 2.78
N MET A 244 4.57 -11.60 1.47
CA MET A 244 4.15 -10.53 0.56
C MET A 244 2.85 -10.92 -0.14
N PHE A 245 1.73 -10.34 0.31
CA PHE A 245 0.46 -10.46 -0.37
C PHE A 245 0.38 -9.49 -1.54
N ARG A 246 -0.17 -9.94 -2.65
CA ARG A 246 -0.20 -9.18 -3.89
C ARG A 246 -1.60 -9.21 -4.47
N THR A 247 -2.20 -8.05 -4.61
CA THR A 247 -3.47 -7.88 -5.29
C THR A 247 -3.18 -7.45 -6.72
N SER A 248 -3.91 -7.99 -7.70
CA SER A 248 -3.58 -7.74 -9.09
C SER A 248 -4.78 -7.70 -10.02
N THR A 249 -4.59 -6.88 -11.05
CA THR A 249 -5.30 -6.84 -12.32
C THR A 249 -4.39 -7.16 -13.52
N LEU A 250 -3.07 -7.20 -13.29
CA LEU A 250 -2.04 -7.53 -14.26
C LEU A 250 -1.10 -8.60 -13.72
N PHE A 251 -1.09 -9.76 -14.37
CA PHE A 251 -0.40 -10.93 -13.86
C PHE A 251 0.93 -11.24 -14.57
N SER A 252 1.92 -11.71 -13.79
CA SER A 252 3.08 -12.42 -14.34
C SER A 252 3.64 -13.42 -13.34
N LYS A 253 3.54 -14.70 -13.67
CA LYS A 253 4.09 -15.81 -12.87
C LYS A 253 5.58 -15.63 -12.57
N LEU A 254 6.37 -15.26 -13.59
CA LEU A 254 7.82 -15.02 -13.43
C LEU A 254 8.11 -13.91 -12.42
N ASP A 255 7.33 -12.82 -12.43
CA ASP A 255 7.49 -11.72 -11.48
C ASP A 255 7.26 -12.18 -10.04
N VAL A 256 6.18 -12.93 -9.78
CA VAL A 256 5.87 -13.45 -8.44
C VAL A 256 6.97 -14.41 -7.95
N MET A 257 7.42 -15.32 -8.82
CA MET A 257 8.47 -16.29 -8.49
C MET A 257 9.83 -15.63 -8.20
N ALA A 258 10.28 -14.76 -9.10
CA ALA A 258 11.57 -14.07 -8.95
C ALA A 258 11.56 -13.14 -7.75
N THR A 259 10.46 -12.41 -7.53
CA THR A 259 10.31 -11.52 -6.38
C THR A 259 10.36 -12.29 -5.07
N ALA A 260 9.66 -13.43 -4.94
CA ALA A 260 9.75 -14.26 -3.73
C ALA A 260 11.19 -14.77 -3.49
N SER A 261 11.85 -15.24 -4.55
CA SER A 261 13.21 -15.79 -4.48
C SER A 261 14.26 -14.75 -4.09
N PHE A 262 14.30 -13.59 -4.76
CA PHE A 262 15.31 -12.56 -4.52
C PHE A 262 15.15 -11.81 -3.21
N ASN A 263 13.98 -11.92 -2.58
CA ASN A 263 13.66 -11.21 -1.34
C ASN A 263 13.52 -12.14 -0.12
N ASN A 264 13.68 -13.46 -0.31
CA ASN A 264 13.60 -14.47 0.75
C ASN A 264 12.31 -14.33 1.61
N PHE A 265 11.14 -14.32 0.94
CA PHE A 265 9.83 -14.32 1.58
C PHE A 265 8.85 -15.24 0.85
N TYR A 266 7.74 -15.60 1.49
CA TYR A 266 6.59 -16.16 0.78
C TYR A 266 5.88 -15.06 0.00
N SER A 267 5.27 -15.39 -1.14
CA SER A 267 4.39 -14.47 -1.85
C SER A 267 3.11 -15.15 -2.31
N ALA A 268 1.98 -14.49 -2.10
CA ALA A 268 0.67 -14.94 -2.55
C ALA A 268 0.07 -13.84 -3.43
N MET A 269 -0.39 -14.21 -4.63
CA MET A 269 -0.92 -13.27 -5.62
C MET A 269 -2.33 -13.68 -5.99
N SER A 270 -3.31 -12.79 -5.73
CA SER A 270 -4.66 -12.89 -6.28
C SER A 270 -4.76 -11.96 -7.49
N ASN A 271 -5.11 -12.54 -8.63
CA ASN A 271 -5.42 -11.81 -9.84
C ASN A 271 -6.90 -12.00 -10.21
N ILE A 272 -7.51 -10.93 -10.70
CA ILE A 272 -8.93 -10.87 -11.03
C ILE A 272 -9.30 -11.84 -12.17
N ASN A 273 -10.53 -12.37 -12.15
CA ASN A 273 -11.10 -13.04 -13.32
C ASN A 273 -11.86 -12.06 -14.22
N PHE A 274 -11.88 -12.35 -15.52
CA PHE A 274 -12.65 -11.59 -16.50
C PHE A 274 -13.79 -12.44 -17.08
N PRO A 275 -14.87 -11.82 -17.60
CA PRO A 275 -15.88 -12.55 -18.36
C PRO A 275 -15.25 -13.37 -19.49
N ALA A 276 -15.78 -14.57 -19.76
CA ALA A 276 -15.18 -15.49 -20.73
C ALA A 276 -15.16 -14.95 -22.17
N ASP A 277 -16.06 -14.02 -22.49
CA ASP A 277 -16.18 -13.32 -23.77
C ASP A 277 -15.38 -12.00 -23.82
N SER A 278 -14.72 -11.62 -22.72
CA SER A 278 -13.85 -10.44 -22.69
C SER A 278 -12.55 -10.68 -23.47
N GLU A 279 -12.07 -9.66 -24.18
CA GLU A 279 -10.72 -9.67 -24.79
C GLU A 279 -9.61 -9.90 -23.75
N TRP A 280 -9.86 -9.54 -22.48
CA TRP A 280 -8.93 -9.68 -21.36
C TRP A 280 -9.02 -11.05 -20.66
N ALA A 281 -9.90 -11.96 -21.09
CA ALA A 281 -10.09 -13.29 -20.48
C ALA A 281 -8.78 -14.09 -20.36
N HIS A 282 -7.88 -13.97 -21.34
CA HIS A 282 -6.57 -14.63 -21.34
C HIS A 282 -5.61 -14.13 -20.25
N MET A 283 -5.89 -12.97 -19.65
CA MET A 283 -5.11 -12.37 -18.55
C MET A 283 -5.77 -12.58 -17.18
N GLY A 284 -6.96 -13.18 -17.13
CA GLY A 284 -7.68 -13.41 -15.88
C GLY A 284 -7.21 -14.63 -15.11
N GLY A 285 -7.43 -14.60 -13.79
CA GLY A 285 -7.04 -15.66 -12.86
C GLY A 285 -5.53 -15.86 -12.83
N GLN A 286 -5.05 -17.11 -12.88
CA GLN A 286 -3.62 -17.46 -12.77
C GLN A 286 -3.04 -17.16 -11.38
N SER A 287 -3.89 -17.10 -10.36
CA SER A 287 -3.45 -16.83 -8.99
C SER A 287 -2.54 -17.95 -8.50
N LEU A 288 -1.57 -17.60 -7.65
CA LEU A 288 -0.60 -18.56 -7.12
C LEU A 288 -0.05 -18.17 -5.75
N ILE A 289 0.51 -19.17 -5.08
CA ILE A 289 1.27 -19.03 -3.84
C ILE A 289 2.67 -19.59 -4.09
N VAL A 290 3.71 -18.86 -3.70
CA VAL A 290 5.11 -19.17 -3.97
C VAL A 290 5.93 -19.11 -2.68
N ASN A 291 6.87 -20.04 -2.53
CA ASN A 291 7.81 -20.06 -1.41
C ASN A 291 9.06 -19.16 -1.64
N PRO A 292 9.90 -18.94 -0.61
CA PRO A 292 11.13 -18.15 -0.72
C PRO A 292 12.18 -18.71 -1.70
N GLN A 293 12.01 -19.92 -2.22
CA GLN A 293 12.87 -20.51 -3.24
C GLN A 293 12.34 -20.26 -4.67
N GLY A 294 11.22 -19.52 -4.80
CA GLY A 294 10.58 -19.27 -6.08
C GLY A 294 9.75 -20.46 -6.60
N GLN A 295 9.49 -21.48 -5.77
CA GLN A 295 8.70 -22.64 -6.15
C GLN A 295 7.21 -22.37 -5.90
N VAL A 296 6.37 -22.74 -6.86
CA VAL A 296 4.92 -22.65 -6.73
C VAL A 296 4.42 -23.74 -5.78
N LEU A 297 3.69 -23.33 -4.75
CA LEU A 297 3.05 -24.21 -3.77
C LEU A 297 1.61 -24.57 -4.18
N ALA A 298 0.89 -23.60 -4.75
CA ALA A 298 -0.44 -23.78 -5.29
C ALA A 298 -0.66 -22.77 -6.42
N GLU A 299 -1.41 -23.15 -7.45
CA GLU A 299 -1.83 -22.26 -8.53
C GLU A 299 -3.15 -22.71 -9.15
N ASP A 300 -3.92 -21.75 -9.65
CA ASP A 300 -5.04 -21.99 -10.55
C ASP A 300 -4.77 -21.22 -11.85
N PRO A 301 -4.31 -21.89 -12.92
CA PRO A 301 -3.94 -21.23 -14.17
C PRO A 301 -5.15 -20.78 -15.00
N SER A 302 -6.38 -21.08 -14.56
CA SER A 302 -7.59 -20.80 -15.32
C SER A 302 -8.09 -19.36 -15.10
N ASN A 303 -8.99 -18.92 -15.99
CA ASN A 303 -9.82 -17.74 -15.79
C ASN A 303 -11.21 -18.11 -15.20
N ASN A 304 -11.24 -19.10 -14.29
CA ASN A 304 -12.46 -19.43 -13.56
C ASN A 304 -12.37 -18.92 -12.12
N GLU A 305 -13.51 -18.66 -11.50
CA GLU A 305 -13.54 -18.38 -10.07
C GLU A 305 -13.08 -19.61 -9.28
N GLY A 306 -12.21 -19.38 -8.29
CA GLY A 306 -11.55 -20.47 -7.59
C GLY A 306 -10.83 -20.01 -6.33
N ILE A 307 -10.56 -20.97 -5.47
CA ILE A 307 -9.83 -20.78 -4.22
C ILE A 307 -8.67 -21.77 -4.20
N ILE A 308 -7.45 -21.27 -4.19
CA ILE A 308 -6.25 -22.07 -3.98
C ILE A 308 -5.78 -21.95 -2.53
N GLU A 309 -5.12 -22.99 -2.03
CA GLU A 309 -4.68 -23.09 -0.64
C GLU A 309 -3.24 -23.58 -0.58
N ALA A 310 -2.44 -23.01 0.31
CA ALA A 310 -1.15 -23.56 0.71
C ALA A 310 -0.92 -23.40 2.22
N GLU A 311 -0.28 -24.39 2.83
CA GLU A 311 0.27 -24.30 4.18
C GLU A 311 1.76 -23.94 4.08
N ILE A 312 2.16 -22.84 4.71
CA ILE A 312 3.54 -22.35 4.74
C ILE A 312 4.15 -22.53 6.13
N ASP A 313 5.46 -22.77 6.21
CA ASP A 313 6.18 -22.98 7.47
C ASP A 313 6.90 -21.68 7.87
N ILE A 314 6.18 -20.84 8.62
CA ILE A 314 6.65 -19.51 9.00
C ILE A 314 7.70 -19.58 10.12
N ALA A 315 7.63 -20.60 11.00
CA ALA A 315 8.65 -20.85 12.00
C ALA A 315 9.98 -21.28 11.36
N ALA A 316 9.93 -22.16 10.36
CA ALA A 316 11.11 -22.53 9.59
C ALA A 316 11.71 -21.33 8.85
N LEU A 317 10.88 -20.44 8.28
CA LEU A 317 11.37 -19.21 7.67
C LEU A 317 12.10 -18.32 8.68
N ARG A 318 11.60 -18.17 9.91
CA ARG A 318 12.22 -17.32 10.93
C ARG A 318 13.54 -17.86 11.49
N LYS A 319 13.75 -19.17 11.44
CA LYS A 319 14.90 -19.82 12.08
C LYS A 319 16.22 -19.33 11.51
N GLY A 320 16.89 -18.44 12.26
CA GLY A 320 18.18 -17.85 11.87
C GLY A 320 18.09 -16.87 10.69
N ARG A 321 16.89 -16.40 10.33
CA ARG A 321 16.69 -15.48 9.21
C ARG A 321 17.20 -14.09 9.53
N LYS A 322 17.84 -13.50 8.52
CA LYS A 322 18.18 -12.09 8.41
C LYS A 322 17.50 -11.53 7.16
N ILE A 323 17.37 -10.21 7.08
CA ILE A 323 16.95 -9.53 5.86
C ILE A 323 17.92 -9.85 4.70
N PRO A 324 17.52 -9.69 3.43
CA PRO A 324 18.41 -9.93 2.30
C PRO A 324 19.69 -9.09 2.33
N ASP A 325 20.78 -9.65 1.79
CA ASP A 325 22.07 -8.98 1.66
C ASP A 325 22.21 -8.41 0.23
N TYR A 326 21.91 -7.12 0.08
CA TYR A 326 22.06 -6.41 -1.19
C TYR A 326 23.43 -5.72 -1.27
N PRO A 327 24.17 -5.85 -2.39
CA PRO A 327 25.53 -5.30 -2.52
C PRO A 327 25.53 -3.79 -2.80
N MET A 328 24.92 -3.00 -1.91
CA MET A 328 24.68 -1.56 -2.08
C MET A 328 25.99 -0.77 -2.28
N ASP A 329 27.08 -1.19 -1.63
CA ASP A 329 28.39 -0.54 -1.82
C ASP A 329 28.93 -0.72 -3.24
N VAL A 330 28.75 -1.90 -3.83
CA VAL A 330 29.23 -2.23 -5.17
C VAL A 330 28.41 -1.50 -6.23
N THR A 331 27.10 -1.38 -6.02
CA THR A 331 26.20 -0.78 -7.01
C THR A 331 26.08 0.75 -6.87
N ARG A 332 26.51 1.32 -5.74
CA ARG A 332 26.44 2.77 -5.44
C ARG A 332 26.98 3.67 -6.57
N PRO A 333 28.13 3.41 -7.21
CA PRO A 333 28.66 4.32 -8.25
C PRO A 333 27.72 4.47 -9.45
N VAL A 334 26.86 3.48 -9.71
CA VAL A 334 25.85 3.53 -10.77
C VAL A 334 24.58 4.19 -10.24
N PHE A 335 23.98 3.66 -9.17
CA PHE A 335 22.66 4.11 -8.72
C PHE A 335 22.65 5.51 -8.10
N SER A 336 23.78 5.99 -7.57
CA SER A 336 23.88 7.38 -7.07
C SER A 336 23.81 8.45 -8.18
N GLN A 337 24.07 8.07 -9.44
CA GLN A 337 23.94 8.95 -10.60
C GLN A 337 22.59 8.81 -11.31
N TYR A 338 21.78 7.80 -10.93
CA TYR A 338 20.50 7.54 -11.56
C TYR A 338 19.48 8.61 -11.16
N VAL A 339 18.78 9.15 -12.16
CA VAL A 339 17.67 10.08 -11.98
C VAL A 339 16.45 9.49 -12.67
N PRO A 340 15.34 9.23 -11.95
CA PRO A 340 14.16 8.63 -12.57
C PRO A 340 13.55 9.58 -13.60
N ALA A 341 12.96 9.02 -14.65
CA ALA A 341 12.30 9.77 -15.72
C ALA A 341 11.26 10.74 -15.18
N PHE A 342 10.46 10.31 -14.20
CA PHE A 342 9.38 11.11 -13.64
C PHE A 342 9.74 11.58 -12.23
N PRO A 343 9.52 12.87 -11.90
CA PRO A 343 9.68 13.39 -10.54
C PRO A 343 8.57 12.87 -9.60
N LEU A 344 8.86 12.90 -8.30
CA LEU A 344 7.85 12.75 -7.24
C LEU A 344 6.86 13.91 -7.27
N ASN A 345 5.75 13.77 -6.53
CA ASN A 345 4.80 14.86 -6.21
C ASN A 345 4.03 15.45 -7.39
N HIS A 346 3.98 14.76 -8.53
CA HIS A 346 3.32 15.27 -9.74
C HIS A 346 1.78 15.28 -9.66
N LEU A 347 1.17 14.76 -8.59
CA LEU A 347 -0.26 14.98 -8.29
C LEU A 347 -0.47 15.73 -6.97
N ASP A 348 0.58 16.27 -6.32
CA ASP A 348 0.41 17.14 -5.15
C ASP A 348 0.13 18.58 -5.62
N VAL A 349 -1.06 18.76 -6.18
CA VAL A 349 -1.55 19.99 -6.82
C VAL A 349 -2.98 20.30 -6.34
N PRO A 350 -3.51 21.52 -6.53
CA PRO A 350 -4.92 21.81 -6.27
C PRO A 350 -5.86 20.84 -7.00
N VAL A 351 -7.05 20.59 -6.43
CA VAL A 351 -8.00 19.59 -6.94
C VAL A 351 -8.40 19.87 -8.40
N GLU A 352 -8.59 21.13 -8.73
CA GLU A 352 -8.91 21.65 -10.05
C GLU A 352 -7.79 21.46 -11.10
N GLU A 353 -6.56 21.16 -10.66
CA GLU A 353 -5.41 20.87 -11.52
C GLU A 353 -5.13 19.37 -11.66
N LEU A 354 -5.85 18.51 -10.93
CA LEU A 354 -5.72 17.07 -11.09
C LEU A 354 -6.22 16.63 -12.48
N PRO A 355 -5.51 15.72 -13.17
CA PRO A 355 -5.93 15.25 -14.48
C PRO A 355 -7.27 14.52 -14.37
N ASP A 356 -8.21 14.86 -15.25
CA ASP A 356 -9.58 14.36 -15.21
C ASP A 356 -9.66 12.90 -15.68
N ASN A 357 -8.75 12.48 -16.56
CA ASN A 357 -8.76 11.14 -17.15
C ASN A 357 -7.34 10.68 -17.51
N GLY A 358 -7.24 9.47 -18.04
CA GLY A 358 -5.93 8.89 -18.39
C GLY A 358 -5.19 9.60 -19.53
N ALA A 359 -5.91 10.23 -20.47
CA ALA A 359 -5.28 11.01 -21.55
C ALA A 359 -4.69 12.32 -21.03
N GLU A 360 -5.38 13.02 -20.14
CA GLU A 360 -4.82 14.19 -19.45
C GLU A 360 -3.67 13.82 -18.53
N MET A 361 -3.75 12.67 -17.85
CA MET A 361 -2.62 12.13 -17.09
C MET A 361 -1.42 11.88 -18.00
N LYS A 362 -1.62 11.35 -19.22
CA LYS A 362 -0.54 11.18 -20.20
C LYS A 362 0.12 12.50 -20.57
N VAL A 363 -0.67 13.54 -20.86
CA VAL A 363 -0.16 14.88 -21.16
C VAL A 363 0.67 15.43 -20.00
N LEU A 364 0.20 15.27 -18.77
CA LEU A 364 0.95 15.66 -17.56
C LEU A 364 2.27 14.90 -17.47
N MET A 365 2.25 13.58 -17.62
CA MET A 365 3.43 12.72 -17.51
C MET A 365 4.49 13.05 -18.57
N ASP A 366 4.09 13.25 -19.83
CA ASP A 366 5.00 13.66 -20.92
C ASP A 366 5.64 15.02 -20.65
N LYS A 367 4.85 15.96 -20.09
CA LYS A 367 5.32 17.28 -19.71
C LYS A 367 6.39 17.19 -18.62
N VAL A 368 6.13 16.44 -17.55
CA VAL A 368 7.04 16.34 -16.39
C VAL A 368 8.21 15.37 -16.58
N SER A 369 8.16 14.50 -17.59
CA SER A 369 9.27 13.59 -17.88
C SER A 369 10.57 14.36 -18.11
N ARG A 370 11.60 13.97 -17.37
CA ARG A 370 12.99 14.41 -17.50
C ARG A 370 13.69 13.78 -18.71
N TRP A 371 13.20 12.63 -19.15
CA TRP A 371 13.70 11.92 -20.32
C TRP A 371 12.82 12.31 -21.50
N LYS A 372 13.41 12.97 -22.51
CA LYS A 372 12.71 13.46 -23.69
C LYS A 372 13.02 12.60 -24.90
#